data_AF-A0A2N7DJY5-F1
#
_entry.id   AF-A0A2N7DJY5-F1
#
_cell.length_a   1.000
_cell.length_b   1.000
_cell.length_c   1.000
_cell.angle_alpha   90.00
_cell.angle_beta   90.00
_cell.angle_gamma   90.00
#
_symmetry.space_group_name_H-M   'P 1'
#
loop_
_entity.id
_entity.type
_entity.pdbx_description
1 polymer ?
#
loop_
_entity_poly.entity_id
_entity_poly.type
_entity_poly.pdbx_seq_one_letter_code
_entity_poly.pdbx_strand_id
1 'polypeptide(L)' 'MKKSSFKQYIKLLLALSIISSLAGCSSLGVEPWEKDQFARADMALNNEKLDLALDDHIYFSKEGTSGGRSLAGGGCGCN' A
#
# COMPACT_ATOMS: atom_id res chain seq x y z
N MET A 1 -15.12 44.84 -31.80
CA MET A 1 -14.15 44.89 -30.68
C MET A 1 -14.23 43.70 -29.69
N LYS A 2 -15.03 42.64 -29.90
CA LYS A 2 -15.22 41.56 -28.89
C LYS A 2 -14.25 40.36 -28.98
N LYS A 3 -13.44 40.26 -30.05
CA LYS A 3 -12.56 39.10 -30.31
C LYS A 3 -11.42 38.93 -29.28
N SER A 4 -10.90 40.04 -28.74
CA SER A 4 -9.82 40.00 -27.73
C SER A 4 -10.31 39.47 -26.39
N SER A 5 -11.45 40.00 -25.93
CA SER A 5 -12.10 39.58 -24.67
C SER A 5 -12.49 38.10 -24.70
N PHE A 6 -12.97 37.58 -25.84
CA PHE A 6 -13.32 36.15 -26.00
C PHE A 6 -12.11 35.22 -25.85
N LYS A 7 -10.96 35.57 -26.46
CA LYS A 7 -9.70 34.83 -26.27
C LYS A 7 -9.22 34.88 -24.82
N GLN A 8 -9.49 35.98 -24.12
CA GLN A 8 -9.12 36.18 -22.72
C GLN A 8 -9.94 35.29 -21.78
N TYR A 9 -11.25 35.12 -22.05
CA TYR A 9 -12.10 34.16 -21.32
C TYR A 9 -11.67 32.71 -21.53
N ILE A 10 -11.28 32.31 -22.75
CA ILE A 10 -10.77 30.96 -23.01
C ILE A 10 -9.49 30.68 -22.22
N LYS A 11 -8.57 31.64 -22.17
CA LYS A 11 -7.34 31.51 -21.37
C LYS A 11 -7.63 31.36 -19.87
N LEU A 12 -8.59 32.13 -19.35
CA LEU A 12 -9.01 32.05 -17.96
C LEU A 12 -9.64 30.69 -17.62
N LEU A 13 -10.51 30.17 -18.50
CA LEU A 13 -11.11 28.83 -18.31
C LEU A 13 -10.05 27.72 -18.35
N LEU A 14 -9.07 27.82 -19.25
CA LEU A 14 -7.97 26.86 -19.33
C LEU A 14 -7.12 26.88 -18.05
N ALA A 15 -6.79 28.07 -17.55
CA ALA A 15 -6.04 28.22 -16.31
C ALA A 15 -6.80 27.66 -15.10
N LEU A 16 -8.11 27.89 -15.02
CA LEU A 16 -8.94 27.38 -13.93
C LEU A 16 -9.03 25.84 -13.94
N SER A 17 -9.13 25.23 -15.12
CA SER A 17 -9.13 23.78 -15.28
C SER A 17 -7.82 23.14 -14.77
N ILE A 18 -6.67 23.74 -15.13
CA ILE A 18 -5.36 23.28 -14.69
C ILE A 18 -5.24 23.37 -13.15
N ILE A 19 -5.69 24.47 -12.55
CA ILE A 19 -5.63 24.64 -11.09
C ILE A 19 -6.52 23.62 -10.38
N SER A 20 -7.71 23.33 -10.92
CA SER A 20 -8.61 22.33 -10.35
C SER A 20 -8.03 20.91 -10.39
N SER A 21 -7.18 20.58 -11.36
CA SER A 21 -6.53 19.26 -11.43
C SER A 21 -5.46 19.01 -10.37
N LEU A 22 -4.97 20.07 -9.70
CA LEU A 22 -4.04 19.94 -8.58
C LEU A 22 -4.75 19.63 -7.25
N ALA A 23 -6.08 19.72 -7.20
CA ALA A 23 -6.85 19.30 -6.04
C ALA A 23 -6.95 17.76 -6.00
N GLY A 24 -6.06 17.14 -5.23
CA GLY A 24 -6.12 15.70 -4.96
C GLY A 24 -7.17 15.35 -3.88
N CYS A 25 -7.60 14.10 -3.85
CA CYS A 25 -8.58 13.57 -2.90
C CYS A 25 -8.01 13.33 -1.48
N SER A 26 -7.28 14.30 -0.93
CA SER A 26 -6.65 14.18 0.40
C SER A 26 -7.66 14.02 1.56
N SER A 27 -8.92 14.38 1.33
CA SER A 27 -10.01 14.27 2.31
C SER A 27 -10.84 12.99 2.19
N LEU A 28 -10.53 12.06 1.27
CA LEU A 28 -11.26 10.79 1.10
C LEU A 28 -10.81 9.67 2.07
N GLY A 29 -9.99 9.98 3.07
CA GLY A 29 -9.48 9.02 4.03
C GLY A 29 -10.21 9.06 5.37
N VAL A 30 -9.90 8.07 6.22
CA VAL A 30 -10.27 8.06 7.63
C VAL A 30 -9.36 8.98 8.44
N GLU A 31 -9.91 9.56 9.50
CA GLU A 31 -9.19 10.45 10.40
C GLU A 31 -8.08 9.66 11.13
N PRO A 32 -6.95 10.30 11.53
CA PRO A 32 -5.83 9.58 12.14
C PRO A 32 -6.19 8.71 13.36
N TRP A 33 -7.18 9.14 14.16
CA TRP A 33 -7.68 8.42 15.34
C TRP A 33 -8.64 7.27 15.01
N GLU A 34 -9.20 7.22 13.80
CA GLU A 34 -10.03 6.09 13.35
C GLU A 34 -9.17 4.87 12.94
N LYS A 35 -7.85 5.04 12.85
CA LYS A 35 -6.91 3.97 12.45
C LYS A 35 -6.64 2.93 13.54
N ASP A 36 -7.07 3.17 14.77
CA ASP A 36 -6.96 2.17 15.85
C ASP A 36 -7.68 0.86 15.50
N GLN A 37 -8.69 0.91 14.62
CA GLN A 37 -9.44 -0.27 14.16
C GLN A 37 -8.68 -1.14 13.14
N PHE A 38 -7.55 -0.69 12.59
CA PHE A 38 -6.74 -1.46 11.63
C PHE A 38 -5.61 -2.26 12.28
N ALA A 39 -5.30 -2.02 13.55
CA ALA A 39 -4.24 -2.70 14.29
C ALA A 39 -4.78 -3.78 15.24
N ARG A 40 -5.88 -4.45 14.86
CA ARG A 40 -6.44 -5.53 15.66
C ARG A 40 -5.49 -6.73 15.65
N ALA A 41 -5.44 -7.45 16.77
CA ALA A 41 -4.56 -8.61 16.92
C ALA A 41 -4.85 -9.72 15.90
N ASP A 42 -6.11 -9.86 15.48
CA ASP A 42 -6.56 -10.86 14.49
C ASP A 42 -6.05 -10.59 13.06
N MET A 43 -5.67 -9.35 12.75
CA MET A 43 -5.11 -8.96 11.45
C MET A 43 -3.59 -9.04 11.39
N ALA A 44 -2.93 -9.49 12.46
CA ALA A 44 -1.49 -9.68 12.43
C ALA A 44 -1.11 -10.78 11.42
N LEU A 45 -0.04 -10.55 10.65
CA LEU A 45 0.50 -11.49 9.65
C LEU A 45 0.80 -12.89 10.22
N ASN A 46 0.96 -12.98 11.53
CA ASN A 46 1.30 -14.19 12.26
C ASN A 46 0.25 -14.55 13.32
N ASN A 47 -0.99 -14.09 13.17
CA ASN A 47 -2.06 -14.36 14.13
C ASN A 47 -2.42 -15.86 14.16
N GLU A 48 -2.48 -16.51 12.99
CA GLU A 48 -2.87 -17.92 12.86
C GLU A 48 -1.66 -18.86 12.83
N LYS A 49 -1.43 -19.56 13.95
CA LYS A 49 -0.28 -20.47 14.13
C LYS A 49 -0.25 -21.63 13.13
N LEU A 50 -1.42 -22.13 12.73
CA LEU A 50 -1.52 -23.24 11.79
C LEU A 50 -1.08 -22.80 10.38
N ASP A 51 -1.51 -21.63 9.94
CA ASP A 51 -1.14 -21.08 8.64
C ASP A 51 0.36 -20.81 8.56
N LEU A 52 0.95 -20.24 9.62
CA LEU A 52 2.40 -20.08 9.73
C LEU A 52 3.15 -21.41 9.63
N ALA A 53 2.71 -22.43 10.37
CA ALA A 53 3.36 -23.74 10.37
C ALA A 53 3.25 -24.43 8.99
N LEU A 54 2.12 -24.24 8.30
CA LEU A 54 1.91 -24.75 6.95
C LEU A 54 2.78 -24.01 5.93
N ASP A 55 2.84 -22.68 6.02
CA ASP A 55 3.71 -21.86 5.18
C ASP A 55 5.18 -22.23 5.37
N ASP A 56 5.63 -22.41 6.61
CA ASP A 56 6.98 -22.89 6.91
C ASP A 56 7.21 -24.29 6.33
N HIS A 57 6.26 -25.22 6.48
CA HIS A 57 6.37 -26.56 5.92
C HIS A 57 6.49 -26.53 4.38
N ILE A 58 5.69 -25.70 3.70
CA ILE A 58 5.75 -25.51 2.25
C ILE A 58 7.07 -24.86 1.85
N TYR A 59 7.49 -23.83 2.59
CA TYR A 59 8.73 -23.09 2.34
C TYR A 59 9.95 -24.01 2.46
N PHE A 60 10.07 -24.78 3.56
CA PHE A 60 11.14 -25.76 3.72
C PHE A 60 11.09 -26.87 2.67
N SER A 61 9.90 -27.32 2.26
CA SER A 61 9.76 -28.34 1.22
C SER A 61 10.23 -27.85 -0.16
N LYS A 62 10.14 -26.55 -0.42
CA LYS A 62 10.49 -25.93 -1.72
C LYS A 62 11.91 -25.32 -1.73
N GLU A 63 12.34 -24.78 -0.60
CA GLU A 63 13.53 -23.93 -0.46
C GLU A 63 14.50 -24.43 0.62
N GLY A 64 14.30 -25.64 1.18
CA GLY A 64 15.01 -26.20 2.35
C GLY A 64 16.53 -26.40 2.25
N THR A 65 17.20 -25.86 1.23
CA THR A 65 18.67 -25.76 1.17
C THR A 65 19.18 -24.39 1.63
N SER A 66 18.32 -23.36 1.66
CA SER A 66 18.59 -22.04 2.23
C SER A 66 17.79 -21.90 3.53
N GLY A 67 18.45 -21.66 4.66
CA GLY A 67 17.84 -21.58 5.99
C GLY A 67 16.51 -20.82 6.04
N GLY A 68 15.62 -21.25 6.94
CA GLY A 68 14.26 -20.69 7.08
C GLY A 68 14.23 -19.19 7.39
N ARG A 69 13.03 -18.65 7.64
CA ARG A 69 12.73 -17.21 7.80
C ARG A 69 13.51 -16.46 8.91
N SER A 70 14.38 -17.14 9.65
CA SER A 70 15.28 -16.55 10.64
C SER A 70 16.56 -16.03 9.96
N LEU A 71 16.80 -14.72 10.07
CA LEU A 71 18.02 -14.09 9.60
C LEU A 71 19.23 -14.70 10.32
N ALA A 72 20.09 -15.40 9.57
CA ALA A 72 21.27 -16.16 9.99
C ALA A 72 21.04 -17.65 10.32
N GLY A 73 21.15 -18.51 9.30
CA GLY A 73 21.29 -19.95 9.54
C GLY A 73 21.15 -20.81 8.28
N GLY A 74 22.07 -20.65 7.31
CA GLY A 74 22.25 -21.68 6.29
C GLY A 74 22.63 -23.02 6.94
N GLY A 75 21.93 -24.10 6.61
CA GLY A 75 22.17 -25.43 7.15
C GLY A 75 21.42 -26.48 6.35
N CYS A 76 21.98 -27.69 6.22
CA CYS A 76 21.60 -28.73 5.25
C CYS A 76 20.24 -29.43 5.48
N GLY A 77 19.25 -28.74 6.05
CA GLY A 77 17.86 -29.21 6.10
C GLY A 77 17.57 -30.35 7.08
N CYS A 78 18.46 -30.65 8.03
CA CYS A 78 18.18 -31.63 9.08
C CYS A 78 17.71 -30.93 10.36
N ASN A 79 16.40 -30.98 10.64
CA ASN A 79 15.86 -30.87 12.01
C ASN A 79 16.21 -32.14 12.80
#